data_AF-A0A4Y2S387-F1
#
_entry.id   AF-A0A4Y2S387-F1
#
_cell.length_a   1.000
_cell.length_b   1.000
_cell.length_c   1.000
_cell.angle_alpha   90.00
_cell.angle_beta   90.00
_cell.angle_gamma   90.00
#
_symmetry.space_group_name_H-M   'P 1'
#
loop_
_entity.id
_entity.type
_entity.pdbx_description
1 polymer ?
#
loop_
_entity_poly.entity_id
_entity_poly.type
_entity_poly.pdbx_seq_one_letter_code
_entity_poly.pdbx_strand_id
1 'polypeptide(L)'
;MQIVVLRLYSSDSFSDTKSDFDNPPANAIKNIAQNDYVVIKLAGKKSVRFYVGVIISQDAFDEYTVKFMRKCGKDKFTFPEKDDIAEVDLCDIVDVLSQPSLNKREQYVFNENLEHYNLT
;
A
#
# COMPACT_ATOMS: atom_id res chain seq x y z
N MET A 1 -27.61 8.29 -28.90
CA MET A 1 -26.17 8.01 -29.03
C MET A 1 -25.40 9.20 -28.51
N GLN A 2 -24.63 9.05 -27.43
CA GLN A 2 -23.64 10.05 -27.06
C GLN A 2 -22.50 9.33 -26.35
N ILE A 3 -21.37 9.23 -27.06
CA ILE A 3 -20.11 8.69 -26.55
C ILE A 3 -19.44 9.83 -25.78
N VAL A 4 -19.22 9.64 -24.48
CA VAL A 4 -18.45 10.57 -23.66
C VAL A 4 -16.97 10.38 -23.98
N VAL A 5 -16.35 11.45 -24.43
CA VAL A 5 -14.95 11.52 -24.88
C VAL A 5 -14.03 11.41 -23.66
N LEU A 6 -13.22 10.35 -23.59
CA LEU A 6 -12.09 10.28 -22.66
C LEU A 6 -11.01 11.28 -23.11
N ARG A 7 -10.73 12.28 -22.26
CA ARG A 7 -9.56 13.16 -22.46
C ARG A 7 -8.32 12.45 -21.93
N LEU A 8 -7.47 12.01 -22.85
CA LEU A 8 -6.08 11.67 -22.58
C LEU A 8 -5.32 12.98 -22.33
N TYR A 9 -4.85 13.22 -21.11
CA TYR A 9 -3.84 14.24 -20.87
C TYR A 9 -2.45 13.62 -21.07
N SER A 10 -1.83 13.99 -22.18
CA SER A 10 -0.40 13.85 -22.44
C SER A 10 0.31 14.98 -21.72
N SER A 11 1.21 14.66 -20.80
CA SER A 11 2.05 15.65 -20.11
C SER A 11 3.45 15.58 -20.69
N ASP A 12 3.82 16.62 -21.46
CA ASP A 12 5.13 16.80 -22.05
C ASP A 12 6.26 16.81 -21.00
N SER A 13 7.38 16.18 -21.37
CA SER A 13 8.63 16.09 -20.60
C SER A 13 9.45 17.38 -20.66
N PHE A 14 10.13 17.72 -19.55
CA PHE A 14 11.42 18.43 -19.57
C PHE A 14 12.33 17.91 -18.44
N SER A 15 13.54 17.49 -18.82
CA SER A 15 14.66 16.94 -18.01
C SER A 15 15.30 18.01 -17.10
N ASP A 16 16.14 17.76 -16.09
CA ASP A 16 17.17 16.75 -15.87
C ASP A 16 17.68 16.88 -14.41
N THR A 17 17.85 15.79 -13.62
CA THR A 17 18.94 15.56 -12.63
C THR A 17 18.70 14.31 -11.74
N LYS A 18 19.46 13.26 -12.07
CA LYS A 18 19.96 12.10 -11.31
C LYS A 18 19.53 11.89 -9.85
N SER A 19 18.87 10.76 -9.58
CA SER A 19 19.43 9.68 -8.74
C SER A 19 18.53 8.44 -8.77
N ASP A 20 19.17 7.29 -8.98
CA ASP A 20 18.59 5.97 -9.13
C ASP A 20 17.82 5.52 -7.89
N PHE A 21 16.50 5.45 -7.99
CA PHE A 21 15.71 4.44 -7.30
C PHE A 21 14.57 4.07 -8.25
N ASP A 22 14.54 2.82 -8.68
CA ASP A 22 13.42 2.20 -9.38
C ASP A 22 12.12 2.56 -8.65
N ASN A 23 11.43 3.59 -9.13
CA ASN A 23 10.05 3.78 -8.74
C ASN A 23 9.33 2.64 -9.47
N PRO A 24 8.79 1.63 -8.77
CA PRO A 24 8.02 0.60 -9.46
C PRO A 24 6.97 1.33 -10.28
N PRO A 25 6.78 0.96 -11.56
CA PRO A 25 5.87 1.69 -12.42
C PRO A 25 4.54 1.74 -11.71
N ALA A 26 4.00 2.95 -11.50
CA ALA A 26 2.74 3.22 -10.80
C ALA A 26 1.51 2.48 -11.38
N ASN A 27 1.72 1.62 -12.38
CA ASN A 27 0.74 0.83 -13.11
C ASN A 27 0.89 -0.70 -12.92
N ALA A 28 1.79 -1.19 -12.06
CA ALA A 28 2.03 -2.63 -11.89
C ALA A 28 1.02 -3.32 -10.96
N ILE A 29 0.43 -2.60 -10.02
CA ILE A 29 -0.55 -3.17 -9.08
C ILE A 29 -1.95 -2.91 -9.65
N LYS A 30 -2.47 -3.90 -10.37
CA LYS A 30 -3.86 -3.90 -10.86
C LYS A 30 -4.65 -4.94 -10.07
N ASN A 31 -5.86 -4.58 -9.65
CA ASN A 31 -6.82 -5.43 -8.94
C ASN A 31 -6.60 -5.58 -7.42
N ILE A 32 -6.41 -4.47 -6.70
CA ILE A 32 -6.54 -4.46 -5.24
C ILE A 32 -8.03 -4.56 -4.90
N ALA A 33 -8.39 -5.47 -4.00
CA ALA A 33 -9.77 -5.67 -3.55
C ALA A 33 -9.87 -5.62 -2.02
N GLN A 34 -11.11 -5.56 -1.53
CA GLN A 34 -11.38 -5.68 -0.10
C GLN A 34 -10.83 -7.01 0.45
N ASN A 35 -10.24 -6.94 1.65
CA ASN A 35 -9.54 -8.02 2.36
C ASN A 35 -8.16 -8.38 1.81
N ASP A 36 -7.65 -7.67 0.80
CA ASP A 36 -6.24 -7.79 0.44
C ASP A 36 -5.36 -7.14 1.50
N TYR A 37 -4.23 -7.77 1.78
CA TYR A 37 -3.18 -7.21 2.62
C TYR A 37 -2.18 -6.51 1.72
N VAL A 38 -1.77 -5.31 2.10
CA VAL A 38 -0.92 -4.46 1.26
C VAL A 38 0.19 -3.82 2.07
N VAL A 39 1.27 -3.44 1.37
CA VAL A 39 2.32 -2.58 1.90
C VAL A 39 2.08 -1.16 1.45
N ILE A 40 2.02 -0.24 2.41
CA ILE A 40 1.74 1.17 2.20
C ILE A 40 2.98 1.98 2.53
N LYS A 41 3.35 2.89 1.63
CA LYS A 41 4.43 3.87 1.79
C LYS A 41 3.83 5.21 2.17
N LEU A 42 4.13 5.70 3.38
CA LEU A 42 3.68 7.02 3.84
C LEU A 42 4.87 7.96 3.99
N ALA A 43 4.78 9.13 3.35
CA ALA A 43 5.78 10.18 3.45
C ALA A 43 5.48 11.10 4.65
N GLY A 44 6.28 10.98 5.71
CA GLY A 44 6.34 11.97 6.78
C GLY A 44 7.28 13.13 6.43
N LYS A 45 7.22 14.21 7.22
CA LYS A 45 8.00 15.45 6.99
C LYS A 45 9.51 15.26 6.80
N LYS A 46 10.10 14.21 7.40
CA LYS A 46 11.55 13.94 7.35
C LYS A 46 11.89 12.49 7.00
N SER A 47 10.88 11.63 6.81
CA SER A 47 11.10 10.20 6.66
C SER A 47 9.97 9.58 5.87
N VAL A 48 10.32 8.68 4.97
CA VAL A 48 9.38 7.71 4.41
C VAL A 48 9.33 6.50 5.33
N ARG A 49 8.14 6.02 5.63
CA ARG A 49 7.92 4.79 6.41
C ARG A 49 6.99 3.86 5.65
N PHE A 50 7.17 2.57 5.89
CA PHE A 50 6.32 1.54 5.31
C PHE A 50 5.47 0.90 6.40
N TYR A 51 4.26 0.53 6.03
CA TYR A 51 3.27 -0.07 6.92
C TYR A 51 2.58 -1.23 6.22
N VAL A 52 2.04 -2.16 7.00
CA VAL A 52 1.16 -3.21 6.50
C VAL A 52 -0.26 -2.88 6.92
N GLY A 53 -1.21 -3.08 6.02
CA GLY A 53 -2.63 -2.92 6.31
C GLY A 53 -3.49 -3.86 5.49
N VAL A 54 -4.76 -3.96 5.86
CA VAL A 54 -5.79 -4.67 5.10
C VAL A 54 -6.76 -3.67 4.48
N ILE A 55 -7.13 -3.87 3.23
CA ILE A 55 -8.15 -3.08 2.56
C ILE A 55 -9.51 -3.41 3.16
N ILE A 56 -10.20 -2.40 3.70
CA ILE A 56 -11.55 -2.58 4.26
C ILE A 56 -12.63 -2.02 3.34
N SER A 57 -12.32 -1.07 2.46
CA SER A 57 -13.20 -0.61 1.38
C SER A 57 -12.38 0.04 0.25
N GLN A 58 -13.01 0.14 -0.92
CA GLN A 58 -12.49 0.85 -2.08
C GLN A 58 -13.58 1.77 -2.62
N ASP A 59 -13.22 3.03 -2.87
CA ASP A 59 -14.13 4.06 -3.37
C ASP A 59 -13.93 4.31 -4.87
N ALA A 60 -14.78 5.16 -5.46
CA ALA A 60 -14.95 5.28 -6.92
C ALA A 60 -13.79 5.95 -7.68
N PHE A 61 -12.63 6.18 -7.05
CA PHE A 61 -11.51 6.96 -7.60
C PHE A 61 -10.13 6.40 -7.24
N ASP A 62 -10.02 5.07 -7.08
CA ASP A 62 -8.77 4.41 -6.65
C ASP A 62 -8.26 4.91 -5.28
N GLU A 63 -9.19 5.37 -4.44
CA GLU A 63 -9.00 5.67 -3.03
C GLU A 63 -9.39 4.43 -2.21
N TYR A 64 -8.51 4.03 -1.30
CA TYR A 64 -8.68 2.82 -0.50
C TYR A 64 -8.73 3.16 0.98
N THR A 65 -9.71 2.61 1.68
CA THR A 65 -9.71 2.66 3.14
C THR A 65 -8.95 1.45 3.66
N VAL A 66 -7.89 1.72 4.42
CA VAL A 66 -6.97 0.71 4.93
C VAL A 66 -7.04 0.67 6.45
N LYS A 67 -7.12 -0.54 7.01
CA LYS A 67 -6.94 -0.80 8.44
C LYS A 67 -5.50 -1.25 8.68
N PHE A 68 -4.72 -0.42 9.35
CA PHE A 68 -3.30 -0.61 9.58
C PHE A 68 -3.01 -1.62 10.70
N MET A 69 -1.93 -2.37 10.52
CA MET A 69 -1.40 -3.33 11.47
C MET A 69 -0.14 -2.77 12.14
N ARG A 70 0.11 -3.17 13.39
CA ARG A 70 1.36 -2.87 14.09
C ARG A 70 2.32 -4.03 13.98
N LYS A 71 3.60 -3.72 13.72
CA LYS A 71 4.68 -4.69 13.83
C LYS A 71 4.95 -5.01 15.30
N CYS A 72 4.91 -6.29 15.68
CA CYS A 72 5.11 -6.76 17.07
C CYS A 72 6.27 -7.76 17.21
N GLY A 73 7.00 -8.00 16.13
CA GLY A 73 8.17 -8.87 16.07
C GLY A 73 8.84 -8.75 14.70
N LYS A 74 9.75 -9.68 14.40
CA LYS A 74 10.50 -9.67 13.13
C LYS A 74 9.56 -9.64 11.91
N ASP A 75 8.66 -10.62 11.84
CA ASP A 75 7.74 -10.85 10.72
C ASP A 75 6.29 -11.07 11.23
N LYS A 76 5.95 -10.39 12.32
CA LYS A 76 4.69 -10.62 13.06
C LYS A 76 3.95 -9.32 13.24
N PHE A 77 2.65 -9.37 12.97
CA PHE A 77 1.77 -8.21 12.98
C PHE A 77 0.53 -8.48 13.81
N THR A 78 -0.02 -7.44 14.41
CA THR A 78 -1.33 -7.48 15.08
C THR A 78 -2.10 -6.22 14.75
N PHE A 79 -3.42 -6.30 14.79
CA PHE A 79 -4.22 -5.07 14.83
C PHE A 79 -4.06 -4.41 16.21
N PRO A 80 -3.93 -3.07 16.28
CA PRO A 80 -3.97 -2.36 17.54
C PRO A 80 -5.36 -2.48 18.20
N GLU A 81 -5.43 -2.30 19.53
CA GLU A 81 -6.70 -2.34 20.28
C GLU A 81 -7.69 -1.28 19.80
N LYS A 82 -7.19 -0.07 19.55
CA LYS A 82 -7.92 0.95 18.82
C LYS A 82 -7.53 0.87 17.35
N ASP A 83 -8.51 0.55 16.51
CA ASP A 83 -8.35 0.51 15.06
C ASP A 83 -7.66 1.77 14.53
N ASP A 84 -6.63 1.54 13.74
CA ASP A 84 -5.89 2.56 13.01
C ASP A 84 -6.34 2.47 11.54
N ILE A 85 -7.19 3.39 11.11
CA ILE A 85 -7.86 3.37 9.82
C ILE A 85 -7.63 4.72 9.14
N ALA A 86 -7.22 4.69 7.88
CA ALA A 86 -7.11 5.89 7.06
C ALA A 86 -7.36 5.57 5.58
N GLU A 87 -7.66 6.62 4.83
CA GLU A 87 -7.71 6.61 3.37
C GLU A 87 -6.29 6.70 2.80
N VAL A 88 -6.04 5.96 1.73
CA VAL A 88 -4.74 5.82 1.07
C VAL A 88 -4.94 5.82 -0.44
N ASP A 89 -4.11 6.60 -1.14
CA ASP A 89 -4.10 6.63 -2.60
C ASP A 89 -3.44 5.38 -3.17
N LEU A 90 -3.86 4.94 -4.37
CA LEU A 90 -3.20 3.84 -5.10
C LEU A 90 -1.68 4.02 -5.21
N CYS A 91 -1.21 5.26 -5.38
CA CYS A 91 0.21 5.60 -5.51
C CYS A 91 1.04 5.30 -4.25
N ASP A 92 0.41 5.25 -3.08
CA ASP A 92 1.07 4.94 -1.82
C ASP A 92 1.09 3.42 -1.54
N ILE A 93 0.29 2.64 -2.25
CA ILE A 93 0.32 1.18 -2.16
C ILE A 93 1.46 0.67 -3.06
N VAL A 94 2.44 0.00 -2.45
CA VAL A 94 3.67 -0.43 -3.15
C VAL A 94 3.76 -1.94 -3.34
N ASP A 95 2.93 -2.72 -2.63
CA ASP A 95 2.88 -4.18 -2.80
C ASP A 95 1.55 -4.76 -2.30
N VAL A 96 1.17 -5.92 -2.83
CA VAL A 96 0.02 -6.72 -2.39
C VAL A 96 0.55 -8.06 -1.88
N LEU A 97 0.26 -8.35 -0.62
CA LEU A 97 0.75 -9.53 0.10
C LEU A 97 -0.22 -10.71 -0.04
N SER A 98 0.34 -11.92 0.07
CA SER A 98 -0.47 -13.12 0.25
C SER A 98 -1.24 -13.05 1.58
N GLN A 99 -2.32 -13.82 1.65
CA GLN A 99 -3.08 -13.96 2.88
C GLN A 99 -2.19 -14.50 4.02
N PRO A 100 -2.14 -13.81 5.17
CA PRO A 100 -1.31 -14.21 6.29
C PRO A 100 -1.87 -15.44 6.99
N SER A 101 -0.99 -16.14 7.71
CA SER A 101 -1.38 -17.15 8.69
C SER A 101 -1.51 -16.53 10.09
N LEU A 102 -2.44 -17.04 10.89
CA LEU A 102 -2.58 -16.69 12.30
C LEU A 102 -1.83 -17.70 13.17
N ASN A 103 -0.95 -17.20 14.04
CA ASN A 103 -0.25 -18.04 15.00
C ASN A 103 -1.07 -18.27 16.29
N LYS A 104 -0.56 -19.11 17.21
CA LYS A 104 -1.22 -19.44 18.49
C LYS A 104 -1.47 -18.26 19.42
N ARG A 105 -0.88 -17.09 19.14
CA ARG A 105 -1.03 -15.84 19.91
C ARG A 105 -1.81 -14.79 19.13
N GLU A 106 -2.57 -15.21 18.12
CA GLU A 106 -3.39 -14.33 17.26
C GLU A 106 -2.57 -13.25 16.54
N GLN A 107 -1.31 -13.57 16.22
CA GLN A 107 -0.45 -12.69 15.42
C GLN A 107 -0.40 -13.18 13.99
N TYR A 108 -0.51 -12.24 13.07
CA TYR A 108 -0.47 -12.45 11.64
C TYR A 108 0.97 -12.59 11.17
N VAL A 109 1.23 -13.59 10.34
CA VAL A 109 2.53 -13.91 9.75
C VAL A 109 2.38 -14.04 8.25
N PHE A 110 3.12 -13.22 7.52
CA PHE A 110 3.21 -13.22 6.07
C PHE A 110 4.33 -14.14 5.61
N ASN A 111 4.20 -14.71 4.42
CA ASN A 111 5.23 -15.60 3.85
C ASN A 111 6.32 -14.80 3.13
N GLU A 112 5.99 -13.57 2.75
CA GLU A 112 6.85 -12.61 2.06
C GLU A 112 8.01 -12.17 2.96
N ASN A 113 9.18 -11.98 2.35
CA ASN A 113 10.29 -11.35 3.03
C ASN A 113 10.09 -9.83 3.06
N LEU A 114 9.55 -9.33 4.16
CA LEU A 114 9.26 -7.92 4.36
C LEU A 114 10.45 -7.11 4.89
N GLU A 115 11.64 -7.71 5.06
CA GLU A 115 12.83 -7.01 5.57
C GLU A 115 13.34 -5.91 4.65
N HIS A 116 13.07 -6.01 3.34
CA HIS A 116 13.42 -4.96 2.38
C HIS A 116 12.59 -3.69 2.58
N TYR A 117 11.46 -3.78 3.27
CA TYR A 117 10.68 -2.64 3.72
C TYR A 117 11.11 -2.26 5.14
N ASN A 118 11.44 -0.99 5.34
CA ASN A 118 11.64 -0.43 6.68
C ASN A 118 10.28 -0.25 7.39
N LEU A 119 9.63 -1.38 7.72
CA LEU A 119 8.31 -1.42 8.34
C LEU A 119 8.34 -0.90 9.77
N THR A 120 7.39 -0.03 10.09
CA THR A 120 7.20 0.57 11.43
C THR A 120 6.06 -0.09 12.19
#